data_AF-A0A928H5E4-F1
#
_entry.id   AF-A0A928H5E4-F1
#
_cell.length_a   1.000
_cell.length_b   1.000
_cell.length_c   1.000
_cell.angle_alpha   90.00
_cell.angle_beta   90.00
_cell.angle_gamma   90.00
#
_symmetry.space_group_name_H-M   'P 1'
#
loop_
_entity.id
_entity.type
_entity.pdbx_description
1 polymer ?
#
loop_
_entity_poly.entity_id
_entity_poly.type
_entity_poly.pdbx_seq_one_letter_code
_entity_poly.pdbx_strand_id
1 'polypeptide(L)'
;MSEVTAYLKKHSLSEPAKVVICMSGTGSNAEVLLRHSAAGAEYKVVLIFTDAPESSRAEELSKMYNVPLESLDIREFYRDHGEESIRLDSPERRKLRNEWSERVWQIISAYDVDFAVFAGFVPLTNLAEKLPALNVHPGDLTVEKDGKRVYAGLHFEPVERAILDNCRSLRSSVILVQTYSGNGKEDLDGGPVLGISSPVEIDLQGNDLTALQEAKDSRTFPPYKDVLRQTALFNMEKLKENGDHVVLPQTVANFAAGRYGENKKAELCFLNDSGVWQKVKTVEYHSDKTPVPLGEKVQAKAKAGKFIRFCKYMYTKIVRGSGSPDYIARGWALGMFVGCVIPVFCQLIIAVPLSFVFRGSKVGAALGTFITTPPTAIFIYPVQIWLGNKIINGDLSPDAAKNLLAVFNSETLSFAEKWSAFADMGGALVGAFFAGGLLWAAVMTPLTYFGVRYLVVRYRKMREKLFAAKKRV
;
A
#
# COMPACT_ATOMS: atom_id res chain seq x y z
N MET A 1 11.74 -22.74 -23.27
CA MET A 1 11.39 -21.36 -22.91
C MET A 1 9.90 -21.20 -23.15
N SER A 2 9.14 -20.76 -22.15
CA SER A 2 7.70 -20.53 -22.29
C SER A 2 7.46 -19.50 -23.38
N GLU A 3 6.62 -19.83 -24.35
CA GLU A 3 6.10 -18.89 -25.35
C GLU A 3 5.49 -17.68 -24.61
N VAL A 4 6.07 -16.50 -24.83
CA VAL A 4 5.59 -15.22 -24.29
C VAL A 4 4.91 -14.48 -25.44
N THR A 5 3.68 -14.02 -25.20
CA THR A 5 2.93 -13.19 -26.14
C THR A 5 3.12 -11.74 -25.75
N ALA A 6 3.71 -10.93 -26.64
CA ALA A 6 3.82 -9.49 -26.42
C ALA A 6 2.43 -8.84 -26.40
N TYR A 7 2.21 -7.88 -25.49
CA TYR A 7 0.93 -7.15 -25.41
C TYR A 7 0.70 -6.27 -26.63
N LEU A 8 1.77 -5.68 -27.15
CA LEU A 8 1.72 -4.92 -28.39
C LEU A 8 2.30 -5.76 -29.52
N LYS A 9 1.47 -6.03 -30.54
CA LYS A 9 1.91 -6.66 -31.78
C LYS A 9 2.39 -5.57 -32.73
N LYS A 10 3.70 -5.32 -32.81
CA LYS A 10 4.25 -4.38 -33.78
C LYS A 10 4.07 -4.91 -35.20
N HIS A 11 3.52 -4.09 -36.09
CA HIS A 11 3.52 -4.34 -37.54
C HIS A 11 4.93 -4.20 -38.15
N SER A 12 5.77 -3.33 -37.57
CA SER A 12 7.19 -3.20 -37.92
C SER A 12 8.02 -2.79 -36.69
N LEU A 13 9.19 -3.40 -36.52
CA LEU A 13 10.14 -3.01 -35.46
C LEU A 13 10.81 -1.66 -35.71
N SER A 14 10.87 -1.21 -36.98
CA SER A 14 11.58 0.01 -37.38
C SER A 14 10.73 1.29 -37.25
N GLU A 15 9.40 1.16 -37.15
CA GLU A 15 8.52 2.32 -37.02
C GLU A 15 8.12 2.55 -35.55
N PRO A 16 8.00 3.83 -35.12
CA PRO A 16 7.42 4.17 -33.83
C PRO A 16 5.96 3.74 -33.77
N ALA A 17 5.53 3.18 -32.65
CA ALA A 17 4.12 2.83 -32.46
C ALA A 17 3.26 4.10 -32.41
N LYS A 18 2.11 4.08 -33.09
CA LYS A 18 1.16 5.19 -33.15
C LYS A 18 0.27 5.18 -31.92
N VAL A 19 0.27 6.26 -31.16
CA VAL A 19 -0.49 6.35 -29.90
C VAL A 19 -1.52 7.47 -29.94
N VAL A 20 -2.70 7.19 -29.38
CA VAL A 20 -3.68 8.23 -29.01
C VAL A 20 -3.56 8.55 -27.53
N ILE A 21 -3.57 9.84 -27.19
CA ILE A 21 -3.65 10.30 -25.80
C ILE A 21 -5.08 10.75 -25.51
N CYS A 22 -5.73 10.11 -24.54
CA CYS A 22 -7.04 10.51 -24.04
C CYS A 22 -6.87 11.35 -22.77
N MET A 23 -7.53 12.51 -22.68
CA MET A 23 -7.43 13.42 -21.52
C MET A 23 -8.72 14.22 -21.27
N SER A 24 -8.96 14.61 -20.00
CA SER A 24 -10.19 15.32 -19.60
C SER A 24 -9.94 16.65 -18.87
N GLY A 25 -8.68 17.04 -18.65
CA GLY A 25 -8.35 18.15 -17.75
C GLY A 25 -7.08 18.91 -18.14
N THR A 26 -6.24 19.23 -17.15
CA THR A 26 -5.04 20.08 -17.36
C THR A 26 -4.01 19.48 -18.32
N GLY A 27 -4.06 18.18 -18.59
CA GLY A 27 -3.18 17.54 -19.57
C GLY A 27 -1.71 17.45 -19.16
N SER A 28 -1.35 17.65 -17.88
CA SER A 28 0.04 17.53 -17.40
C SER A 28 0.74 16.23 -17.86
N ASN A 29 0.10 15.08 -17.66
CA ASN A 29 0.60 13.79 -18.15
C ASN A 29 0.63 13.70 -19.69
N ALA A 30 -0.36 14.27 -20.37
CA ALA A 30 -0.42 14.30 -21.83
C ALA A 30 0.74 15.13 -22.41
N GLU A 31 1.04 16.28 -21.81
CA GLU A 31 2.11 17.18 -22.21
C GLU A 31 3.49 16.51 -22.07
N VAL A 32 3.72 15.75 -20.99
CA VAL A 32 4.96 14.96 -20.82
C VAL A 32 5.12 13.92 -21.93
N LEU A 33 4.04 13.22 -22.30
CA LEU A 33 4.06 12.25 -23.39
C LEU A 33 4.29 12.90 -24.76
N LEU A 34 3.65 14.05 -25.02
CA LEU A 34 3.85 14.83 -26.25
C LEU A 34 5.31 15.29 -26.39
N ARG A 35 5.92 15.82 -25.30
CA ARG A 35 7.34 16.18 -25.28
C ARG A 35 8.24 14.97 -25.52
N HIS A 36 7.93 13.83 -24.89
CA HIS A 36 8.73 12.61 -25.04
C HIS A 36 8.66 12.06 -26.47
N SER A 37 7.47 12.06 -27.07
CA SER A 37 7.27 11.68 -28.47
C SER A 37 8.01 12.62 -29.43
N ALA A 38 7.91 13.94 -29.23
CA ALA A 38 8.64 14.92 -30.04
C ALA A 38 10.17 14.80 -29.91
N ALA A 39 10.66 14.28 -28.79
CA ALA A 39 12.07 13.99 -28.56
C ALA A 39 12.55 12.66 -29.20
N GLY A 40 11.71 11.98 -29.99
CA GLY A 40 12.08 10.77 -30.72
C GLY A 40 11.93 9.46 -29.92
N ALA A 41 10.97 9.39 -29.00
CA ALA A 41 10.63 8.15 -28.31
C ALA A 41 10.16 7.04 -29.29
N GLU A 42 10.04 5.81 -28.78
CA GLU A 42 9.62 4.61 -29.52
C GLU A 42 8.14 4.63 -29.96
N TYR A 43 7.45 5.75 -29.72
CA TYR A 43 6.08 6.01 -30.12
C TYR A 43 5.91 7.42 -30.70
N LYS A 44 4.94 7.55 -31.60
CA LYS A 44 4.47 8.81 -32.17
C LYS A 44 3.05 9.08 -31.70
N VAL A 45 2.83 10.23 -31.05
CA VAL A 45 1.46 10.68 -30.75
C VAL A 45 0.81 11.13 -32.06
N VAL A 46 -0.24 10.44 -32.48
CA VAL A 46 -0.96 10.71 -33.73
C VAL A 46 -2.30 11.40 -33.52
N LEU A 47 -2.84 11.35 -32.29
CA LEU A 47 -4.12 11.93 -31.96
C LEU A 47 -4.15 12.31 -30.46
N ILE A 48 -4.73 13.47 -30.17
CA ILE A 48 -5.27 13.80 -28.85
C ILE A 48 -6.79 13.62 -28.93
N PHE A 49 -7.36 12.90 -27.96
CA PHE A 49 -8.79 12.76 -27.79
C PHE A 49 -9.24 13.35 -26.45
N THR A 50 -10.35 14.08 -26.43
CA THR A 50 -10.94 14.58 -25.18
C THR A 50 -12.45 14.37 -25.08
N ASP A 51 -12.92 14.02 -23.88
CA ASP A 51 -14.33 13.98 -23.49
C ASP A 51 -14.85 15.30 -22.90
N ALA A 52 -13.97 16.30 -22.79
CA ALA A 52 -14.24 17.57 -22.14
C ALA A 52 -13.61 18.73 -22.94
N PRO A 53 -14.04 18.96 -24.20
CA PRO A 53 -13.42 19.94 -25.09
C PRO A 53 -13.40 21.35 -24.51
N GLU A 54 -14.45 21.76 -23.77
CA GLU A 54 -14.55 23.11 -23.22
C GLU A 54 -13.71 23.36 -21.95
N SER A 55 -13.41 22.32 -21.17
CA SER A 55 -12.80 22.46 -19.83
C SER A 55 -11.41 21.83 -19.70
N SER A 56 -10.94 21.16 -20.75
CA SER A 56 -9.59 20.60 -20.81
C SER A 56 -8.61 21.53 -21.54
N ARG A 57 -7.31 21.27 -21.39
CA ARG A 57 -6.23 21.94 -22.16
C ARG A 57 -5.95 21.25 -23.52
N ALA A 58 -6.86 20.41 -24.03
CA ALA A 58 -6.58 19.59 -25.21
C ALA A 58 -6.31 20.41 -26.48
N GLU A 59 -7.07 21.48 -26.72
CA GLU A 59 -6.88 22.38 -27.88
C GLU A 59 -5.55 23.13 -27.83
N GLU A 60 -5.14 23.59 -26.64
CA GLU A 60 -3.85 24.23 -26.42
C GLU A 60 -2.71 23.27 -26.77
N LEU A 61 -2.74 22.05 -26.23
CA LEU A 61 -1.70 21.04 -26.46
C LEU A 61 -1.66 20.57 -27.93
N SER A 62 -2.82 20.41 -28.56
CA SER A 62 -2.92 20.07 -29.99
C SER A 62 -2.20 21.10 -30.86
N LYS A 63 -2.46 22.40 -30.65
CA LYS A 63 -1.79 23.49 -31.38
C LYS A 63 -0.29 23.55 -31.07
N MET A 64 0.08 23.42 -29.78
CA MET A 64 1.47 23.53 -29.33
C MET A 64 2.37 22.44 -29.94
N TYR A 65 1.89 21.21 -30.03
CA TYR A 65 2.67 20.07 -30.53
C TYR A 65 2.32 19.68 -31.97
N ASN A 66 1.42 20.41 -32.62
CA ASN A 66 0.93 20.14 -33.98
C ASN A 66 0.42 18.69 -34.15
N VAL A 67 -0.44 18.26 -33.22
CA VAL A 67 -1.07 16.93 -33.22
C VAL A 67 -2.57 17.10 -33.44
N PRO A 68 -3.21 16.29 -34.30
CA PRO A 68 -4.66 16.29 -34.48
C PRO A 68 -5.43 16.18 -33.16
N LEU A 69 -6.57 16.87 -33.08
CA LEU A 69 -7.48 16.82 -31.94
C LEU A 69 -8.85 16.36 -32.42
N GLU A 70 -9.39 15.37 -31.72
CA GLU A 70 -10.78 14.96 -31.81
C GLU A 70 -11.43 15.06 -30.44
N SER A 71 -12.75 15.26 -30.41
CA SER A 71 -13.48 15.34 -29.16
C SER A 71 -14.88 14.75 -29.28
N LEU A 72 -15.36 14.16 -28.18
CA LEU A 72 -16.75 13.77 -28.02
C LEU A 72 -17.16 14.04 -26.58
N ASP A 73 -17.81 15.19 -26.34
CA ASP A 73 -18.19 15.61 -24.99
C ASP A 73 -19.15 14.59 -24.38
N ILE A 74 -18.72 13.98 -23.27
CA ILE A 74 -19.51 12.91 -22.65
C ILE A 74 -20.75 13.45 -21.95
N ARG A 75 -20.71 14.67 -21.41
CA ARG A 75 -21.86 15.26 -20.73
C ARG A 75 -22.89 15.70 -21.76
N GLU A 76 -22.45 16.29 -22.86
CA GLU A 76 -23.33 16.62 -23.99
C GLU A 76 -23.97 15.36 -24.57
N PHE A 77 -23.18 14.31 -24.81
CA PHE A 77 -23.71 13.03 -25.30
C PHE A 77 -24.82 12.48 -24.40
N TYR A 78 -24.66 12.53 -23.06
CA TYR A 78 -25.71 12.07 -22.15
C TYR A 78 -26.94 12.99 -22.17
N ARG A 79 -26.76 14.32 -22.19
CA ARG A 79 -27.87 15.28 -22.26
C ARG A 79 -28.70 15.12 -23.53
N ASP A 80 -28.07 14.88 -24.66
CA ASP A 80 -28.73 14.65 -25.95
C ASP A 80 -29.59 13.37 -25.95
N HIS A 81 -29.29 12.44 -25.04
CA HIS A 81 -30.05 11.22 -24.81
C HIS A 81 -30.97 11.30 -23.58
N GLY A 82 -31.23 12.51 -23.06
CA GLY A 82 -32.16 12.75 -21.96
C GLY A 82 -31.64 12.42 -20.56
N GLU A 83 -30.32 12.28 -20.39
CA GLU A 83 -29.68 11.97 -19.10
C GLU A 83 -28.79 13.11 -18.61
N GLU A 84 -29.06 13.62 -17.40
CA GLU A 84 -28.27 14.71 -16.81
C GLU A 84 -26.98 14.23 -16.12
N SER A 85 -26.89 12.93 -15.81
CA SER A 85 -25.81 12.33 -15.02
C SER A 85 -25.08 11.25 -15.79
N ILE A 86 -23.75 11.35 -15.83
CA ILE A 86 -22.86 10.36 -16.46
C ILE A 86 -22.52 9.17 -15.54
N ARG A 87 -23.13 9.07 -14.35
CA ARG A 87 -22.88 8.00 -13.38
C ARG A 87 -23.36 6.65 -13.94
N LEU A 88 -22.69 5.57 -13.56
CA LEU A 88 -23.03 4.21 -13.99
C LEU A 88 -23.98 3.51 -13.00
N ASP A 89 -24.96 4.25 -12.48
CA ASP A 89 -25.90 3.81 -11.44
C ASP A 89 -27.22 3.24 -11.98
N SER A 90 -27.48 3.34 -13.29
CA SER A 90 -28.62 2.69 -13.95
C SER A 90 -28.20 1.81 -15.16
N PRO A 91 -28.99 0.79 -15.54
CA PRO A 91 -28.79 0.05 -16.79
C PRO A 91 -28.75 0.96 -18.03
N GLU A 92 -29.61 1.97 -18.09
CA GLU A 92 -29.75 2.90 -19.22
C GLU A 92 -28.49 3.74 -19.39
N ARG A 93 -27.96 4.32 -18.31
CA ARG A 93 -26.70 5.10 -18.34
C ARG A 93 -25.48 4.26 -18.68
N ARG A 94 -25.48 2.98 -18.32
CA ARG A 94 -24.43 2.03 -18.70
C ARG A 94 -24.50 1.70 -20.19
N LYS A 95 -25.71 1.55 -20.73
CA LYS A 95 -25.91 1.39 -22.18
C LYS A 95 -25.39 2.62 -22.94
N LEU A 96 -25.76 3.83 -22.51
CA LEU A 96 -25.23 5.08 -23.09
C LEU A 96 -23.71 5.16 -22.98
N ARG A 97 -23.11 4.67 -21.90
CA ARG A 97 -21.64 4.66 -21.79
C ARG A 97 -20.98 3.80 -22.85
N ASN A 98 -21.57 2.63 -23.13
CA ASN A 98 -21.06 1.71 -24.13
C ASN A 98 -21.24 2.28 -25.53
N GLU A 99 -22.40 2.88 -25.82
CA GLU A 99 -22.67 3.58 -27.09
C GLU A 99 -21.68 4.74 -27.31
N TRP A 100 -21.43 5.54 -26.26
CA TRP A 100 -20.40 6.59 -26.28
C TRP A 100 -19.00 6.00 -26.53
N SER A 101 -18.61 4.93 -25.83
CA SER A 101 -17.30 4.27 -26.01
C SER A 101 -17.12 3.72 -27.43
N GLU A 102 -18.18 3.19 -28.05
CA GLU A 102 -18.16 2.75 -29.44
C GLU A 102 -17.94 3.93 -30.39
N ARG A 103 -18.59 5.07 -30.13
CA ARG A 103 -18.40 6.27 -30.94
C ARG A 103 -16.98 6.83 -30.82
N VAL A 104 -16.41 6.80 -29.61
CA VAL A 104 -14.98 7.13 -29.39
C VAL A 104 -14.08 6.22 -30.22
N TRP A 105 -14.33 4.91 -30.25
CA TRP A 105 -13.56 3.98 -31.09
C TRP A 105 -13.67 4.30 -32.58
N GLN A 106 -14.86 4.62 -33.08
CA GLN A 106 -15.06 4.99 -34.50
C GLN A 106 -14.24 6.23 -34.90
N ILE A 107 -14.11 7.19 -34.00
CA ILE A 107 -13.29 8.39 -34.21
C ILE A 107 -11.80 8.01 -34.20
N ILE A 108 -11.36 7.33 -33.14
CA ILE A 108 -9.95 7.02 -32.91
C ILE A 108 -9.38 6.06 -33.97
N SER A 109 -10.16 5.07 -34.40
CA SER A 109 -9.71 4.06 -35.38
C SER A 109 -9.41 4.62 -36.76
N ALA A 110 -9.89 5.82 -37.10
CA ALA A 110 -9.54 6.51 -38.33
C ALA A 110 -8.07 6.95 -38.41
N TYR A 111 -7.35 6.94 -37.28
CA TYR A 111 -5.98 7.44 -37.15
C TYR A 111 -4.91 6.34 -37.12
N ASP A 112 -5.29 5.09 -37.42
CA ASP A 112 -4.37 3.94 -37.47
C ASP A 112 -3.54 3.80 -36.18
N VAL A 113 -4.22 3.80 -35.03
CA VAL A 113 -3.58 3.77 -33.71
C VAL A 113 -3.23 2.33 -33.30
N ASP A 114 -2.05 2.16 -32.70
CA ASP A 114 -1.58 0.87 -32.18
C ASP A 114 -2.04 0.64 -30.73
N PHE A 115 -2.12 1.71 -29.93
CA PHE A 115 -2.58 1.66 -28.54
C PHE A 115 -3.00 3.06 -28.03
N ALA A 116 -3.64 3.10 -26.85
CA ALA A 116 -4.08 4.33 -26.18
C ALA A 116 -3.36 4.58 -24.85
N VAL A 117 -3.29 5.84 -24.44
CA VAL A 117 -2.86 6.24 -23.09
C VAL A 117 -3.90 7.16 -22.46
N PHE A 118 -4.43 6.76 -21.32
CA PHE A 118 -5.37 7.53 -20.51
C PHE A 118 -4.57 8.46 -19.57
N ALA A 119 -4.31 9.67 -20.06
CA ALA A 119 -3.49 10.66 -19.38
C ALA A 119 -4.37 11.62 -18.57
N GLY A 120 -4.91 11.14 -17.45
CA GLY A 120 -5.92 11.89 -16.69
C GLY A 120 -7.28 11.91 -17.39
N PHE A 121 -7.61 10.80 -18.05
CA PHE A 121 -8.93 10.57 -18.65
C PHE A 121 -9.90 10.13 -17.56
N VAL A 122 -10.94 10.92 -17.33
CA VAL A 122 -11.88 10.74 -16.21
C VAL A 122 -12.96 9.68 -16.49
N PRO A 123 -13.54 9.60 -17.70
CA PRO A 123 -14.58 8.61 -17.98
C PRO A 123 -14.03 7.18 -18.00
N LEU A 124 -14.74 6.26 -17.34
CA LEU A 124 -14.62 4.83 -17.66
C LEU A 124 -15.03 4.59 -19.12
N THR A 125 -14.25 3.78 -19.83
CA THR A 125 -14.53 3.40 -21.22
C THR A 125 -14.05 1.97 -21.48
N ASN A 126 -14.79 1.25 -22.32
CA ASN A 126 -14.41 -0.09 -22.79
C ASN A 126 -13.59 -0.05 -24.09
N LEU A 127 -12.94 1.08 -24.40
CA LEU A 127 -11.98 1.17 -25.51
C LEU A 127 -10.89 0.07 -25.44
N ALA A 128 -10.54 -0.37 -24.22
CA ALA A 128 -9.61 -1.46 -23.96
C ALA A 128 -10.02 -2.83 -24.57
N GLU A 129 -11.30 -3.02 -24.94
CA GLU A 129 -11.76 -4.22 -25.67
C GLU A 129 -11.17 -4.30 -27.09
N LYS A 130 -10.92 -3.14 -27.70
CA LYS A 130 -10.55 -3.03 -29.12
C LYS A 130 -9.11 -2.56 -29.32
N LEU A 131 -8.57 -1.84 -28.34
CA LEU A 131 -7.29 -1.18 -28.43
C LEU A 131 -6.57 -1.30 -27.07
N PRO A 132 -5.36 -1.86 -26.99
CA PRO A 132 -4.60 -1.87 -25.75
C PRO A 132 -4.49 -0.45 -25.20
N ALA A 133 -4.74 -0.27 -23.90
CA ALA A 133 -4.73 1.05 -23.27
C ALA A 133 -3.92 1.04 -21.99
N LEU A 134 -3.16 2.11 -21.74
CA LEU A 134 -2.39 2.30 -20.52
C LEU A 134 -3.01 3.41 -19.66
N ASN A 135 -2.98 3.24 -18.34
CA ASN A 135 -3.41 4.28 -17.40
C ASN A 135 -2.36 4.48 -16.31
N VAL A 136 -2.19 5.72 -15.85
CA VAL A 136 -1.37 6.04 -14.67
C VAL A 136 -2.26 6.27 -13.46
N HIS A 137 -1.82 5.75 -12.32
CA HIS A 137 -2.53 5.78 -11.06
C HIS A 137 -1.65 6.34 -9.93
N PRO A 138 -2.16 7.29 -9.12
CA PRO A 138 -1.41 7.90 -8.02
C PRO A 138 -1.39 7.01 -6.76
N GLY A 139 -0.86 5.80 -6.89
CA GLY A 139 -0.72 4.84 -5.79
C GLY A 139 0.11 3.62 -6.19
N ASP A 140 0.72 2.95 -5.21
CA ASP A 140 1.48 1.71 -5.43
C ASP A 140 0.51 0.52 -5.53
N LEU A 141 0.14 0.17 -6.76
CA LEU A 141 -0.79 -0.91 -7.07
C LEU A 141 -0.16 -2.30 -6.89
N THR A 142 1.13 -2.39 -6.60
CA THR A 142 1.78 -3.67 -6.27
C THR A 142 1.56 -4.08 -4.81
N VAL A 143 1.06 -3.18 -3.97
CA VAL A 143 0.79 -3.45 -2.56
C VAL A 143 -0.59 -4.04 -2.41
N GLU A 144 -0.62 -5.33 -2.07
CA GLU A 144 -1.85 -6.10 -1.86
C GLU A 144 -1.97 -6.57 -0.42
N LYS A 145 -3.21 -6.63 0.07
CA LYS A 145 -3.60 -7.26 1.32
C LYS A 145 -4.81 -8.15 1.03
N ASP A 146 -4.71 -9.42 1.39
CA ASP A 146 -5.79 -10.41 1.17
C ASP A 146 -6.27 -10.47 -0.29
N GLY A 147 -5.32 -10.37 -1.24
CA GLY A 147 -5.59 -10.37 -2.68
C GLY A 147 -6.17 -9.07 -3.24
N LYS A 148 -6.31 -8.01 -2.44
CA LYS A 148 -6.83 -6.70 -2.87
C LYS A 148 -5.76 -5.62 -2.83
N ARG A 149 -5.71 -4.78 -3.87
CA ARG A 149 -4.79 -3.63 -3.94
C ARG A 149 -5.15 -2.60 -2.87
N VAL A 150 -4.21 -2.35 -1.95
CA VAL A 150 -4.45 -1.49 -0.78
C VAL A 150 -4.59 -0.04 -1.21
N TYR A 151 -3.82 0.39 -2.22
CA TYR A 151 -3.78 1.77 -2.69
C TYR A 151 -4.49 1.98 -4.04
N ALA A 152 -5.48 1.14 -4.36
CA ALA A 152 -6.43 1.42 -5.44
C ALA A 152 -7.57 2.34 -4.96
N GLY A 153 -8.21 3.05 -5.89
CA GLY A 153 -9.32 3.95 -5.60
C GLY A 153 -9.25 5.27 -6.36
N LEU A 154 -10.31 6.07 -6.30
CA LEU A 154 -10.42 7.27 -7.13
C LEU A 154 -9.70 8.47 -6.50
N HIS A 155 -9.14 9.33 -7.36
CA HIS A 155 -8.60 10.65 -7.02
C HIS A 155 -7.54 10.62 -5.90
N PHE A 156 -7.89 11.10 -4.71
CA PHE A 156 -7.02 11.32 -3.56
C PHE A 156 -7.06 10.15 -2.56
N GLU A 157 -8.01 9.21 -2.69
CA GLU A 157 -8.20 8.15 -1.71
C GLU A 157 -6.96 7.28 -1.51
N PRO A 158 -6.21 6.89 -2.57
CA PRO A 158 -4.94 6.19 -2.41
C PRO A 158 -3.93 6.93 -1.55
N VAL A 159 -3.82 8.24 -1.77
CA VAL A 159 -2.85 9.11 -1.08
C VAL A 159 -3.24 9.32 0.38
N GLU A 160 -4.51 9.62 0.66
CA GLU A 160 -5.03 9.73 2.03
C GLU A 160 -4.82 8.42 2.81
N ARG A 161 -5.10 7.28 2.18
CA ARG A 161 -4.91 5.97 2.81
C ARG A 161 -3.44 5.68 3.08
N ALA A 162 -2.56 5.97 2.13
CA ALA A 162 -1.11 5.81 2.34
C ALA A 162 -0.57 6.71 3.45
N ILE A 163 -1.06 7.95 3.56
CA ILE A 163 -0.70 8.87 4.66
C ILE A 163 -1.13 8.26 6.02
N LEU A 164 -2.37 7.81 6.14
CA LEU A 164 -2.91 7.26 7.39
C LEU A 164 -2.30 5.90 7.75
N ASP A 165 -1.90 5.11 6.76
CA ASP A 165 -1.10 3.89 6.94
C ASP A 165 0.34 4.17 7.40
N ASN A 166 0.71 5.45 7.57
CA ASN A 166 2.05 5.90 7.97
C ASN A 166 3.13 5.44 6.98
N CYS A 167 2.81 5.46 5.69
CA CYS A 167 3.79 5.29 4.65
C CYS A 167 4.79 6.46 4.66
N ARG A 168 6.06 6.17 4.36
CA ARG A 168 7.10 7.22 4.21
C ARG A 168 7.10 7.84 2.82
N SER A 169 6.53 7.13 1.86
CA SER A 169 6.62 7.48 0.45
C SER A 169 5.41 6.94 -0.30
N LEU A 170 5.07 7.62 -1.39
CA LEU A 170 4.12 7.22 -2.41
C LEU A 170 4.88 6.69 -3.64
N ARG A 171 4.17 6.00 -4.52
CA ARG A 171 4.62 5.67 -5.87
C ARG A 171 3.45 5.84 -6.82
N SER A 172 3.74 6.14 -8.07
CA SER A 172 2.78 6.08 -9.17
C SER A 172 2.90 4.75 -9.87
N SER A 173 1.79 4.19 -10.33
CA SER A 173 1.73 2.92 -11.06
C SER A 173 1.17 3.13 -12.45
N VAL A 174 1.76 2.49 -13.45
CA VAL A 174 1.20 2.41 -14.80
C VAL A 174 0.68 0.99 -15.02
N ILE A 175 -0.57 0.89 -15.41
CA ILE A 175 -1.26 -0.39 -15.64
C ILE A 175 -1.65 -0.55 -17.09
N LEU A 176 -1.74 -1.81 -17.52
CA LEU A 176 -2.52 -2.17 -18.69
C LEU A 176 -4.00 -2.13 -18.28
N VAL A 177 -4.80 -1.31 -18.94
CA VAL A 177 -6.23 -1.14 -18.65
C VAL A 177 -6.97 -2.43 -18.98
N GLN A 178 -7.88 -2.82 -18.11
CA GLN A 178 -8.84 -3.89 -18.35
C GLN A 178 -10.23 -3.30 -18.56
N THR A 179 -11.08 -4.09 -19.21
CA THR A 179 -12.48 -3.75 -19.44
C THR A 179 -13.22 -3.76 -18.12
N TYR A 180 -14.23 -2.90 -17.98
CA TYR A 180 -15.03 -2.84 -16.77
C TYR A 180 -16.42 -3.43 -17.00
N SER A 181 -17.01 -3.93 -15.92
CA SER A 181 -18.36 -4.45 -15.85
C SER A 181 -19.14 -3.75 -14.73
N GLY A 182 -20.47 -3.92 -14.74
CA GLY A 182 -21.33 -3.42 -13.67
C GLY A 182 -21.22 -1.91 -13.46
N ASN A 183 -20.87 -1.47 -12.25
CA ASN A 183 -20.71 -0.06 -11.87
C ASN A 183 -19.24 0.42 -11.93
N GLY A 184 -18.33 -0.43 -12.41
CA GLY A 184 -16.90 -0.13 -12.54
C GLY A 184 -16.08 -0.18 -11.25
N LYS A 185 -16.68 -0.34 -10.06
CA LYS A 185 -15.94 -0.28 -8.79
C LYS A 185 -15.02 -1.47 -8.52
N GLU A 186 -15.36 -2.64 -9.04
CA GLU A 186 -14.60 -3.89 -8.79
C GLU A 186 -13.46 -4.09 -9.79
N ASP A 187 -13.57 -3.49 -10.99
CA ASP A 187 -12.64 -3.67 -12.11
C ASP A 187 -11.65 -2.50 -12.27
N LEU A 188 -11.84 -1.41 -11.51
CA LEU A 188 -10.95 -0.26 -11.48
C LEU A 188 -9.54 -0.67 -11.04
N ASP A 189 -8.56 -0.34 -11.88
CA ASP A 189 -7.14 -0.62 -11.64
C ASP A 189 -6.83 -2.11 -11.42
N GLY A 190 -7.55 -3.04 -12.04
CA GLY A 190 -7.32 -4.49 -11.90
C GLY A 190 -6.15 -5.04 -12.73
N GLY A 191 -5.81 -4.39 -13.84
CA GLY A 191 -4.88 -4.94 -14.82
C GLY A 191 -3.41 -4.99 -14.38
N PRO A 192 -2.55 -5.72 -15.12
CA PRO A 192 -1.14 -5.89 -14.80
C PRO A 192 -0.42 -4.56 -14.56
N VAL A 193 0.36 -4.47 -13.48
CA VAL A 193 1.16 -3.28 -13.15
C VAL A 193 2.46 -3.31 -13.95
N LEU A 194 2.49 -2.62 -15.09
CA LEU A 194 3.62 -2.61 -16.01
C LEU A 194 4.82 -1.84 -15.44
N GLY A 195 4.56 -0.71 -14.78
CA GLY A 195 5.61 0.17 -14.26
C GLY A 195 5.25 0.81 -12.94
N ILE A 196 6.25 1.06 -12.09
CA ILE A 196 6.12 1.90 -10.90
C ILE A 196 7.23 2.94 -10.83
N SER A 197 6.91 4.12 -10.30
CA SER A 197 7.90 5.17 -10.06
C SER A 197 8.82 4.79 -8.90
N SER A 198 9.99 5.43 -8.82
CA SER A 198 10.77 5.48 -7.57
C SER A 198 9.92 6.02 -6.40
N PRO A 199 10.27 5.69 -5.14
CA PRO A 199 9.57 6.23 -3.97
C PRO A 199 9.64 7.77 -3.92
N VAL A 200 8.48 8.43 -3.79
CA VAL A 200 8.35 9.87 -3.58
C VAL A 200 7.99 10.11 -2.12
N GLU A 201 8.84 10.82 -1.36
CA GLU A 201 8.64 11.00 0.08
C GLU A 201 7.33 11.75 0.43
N ILE A 202 6.59 11.20 1.39
CA ILE A 202 5.41 11.83 1.98
C ILE A 202 5.86 12.93 2.94
N ASP A 203 5.34 14.12 2.72
CA ASP A 203 5.49 15.27 3.59
C ASP A 203 4.17 15.55 4.31
N LEU A 204 4.17 15.42 5.63
CA LEU A 204 2.98 15.66 6.45
C LEU A 204 2.70 17.16 6.66
N GLN A 205 3.53 18.05 6.10
CA GLN A 205 3.41 19.50 6.21
C GLN A 205 3.36 20.00 7.67
N GLY A 206 4.13 19.34 8.54
CA GLY A 206 4.16 19.63 9.98
C GLY A 206 3.03 19.01 10.80
N ASN A 207 2.04 18.35 10.17
CA ASN A 207 0.97 17.66 10.87
C ASN A 207 1.45 16.34 11.47
N ASP A 208 0.84 15.93 12.59
CA ASP A 208 0.97 14.56 13.10
C ASP A 208 -0.17 13.66 12.62
N LEU A 209 0.05 12.35 12.65
CA LEU A 209 -0.92 11.37 12.15
C LEU A 209 -2.22 11.33 12.97
N THR A 210 -2.18 11.71 14.24
CA THR A 210 -3.36 11.71 15.11
C THR A 210 -4.32 12.80 14.66
N ALA A 211 -3.82 14.02 14.42
CA ALA A 211 -4.62 15.12 13.88
C ALA A 211 -5.21 14.79 12.49
N LEU A 212 -4.43 14.12 11.63
CA LEU A 212 -4.91 13.70 10.31
C LEU A 212 -6.01 12.62 10.39
N GLN A 213 -5.91 11.70 11.35
CA GLN A 213 -6.93 10.68 11.61
C GLN A 213 -8.21 11.31 12.18
N GLU A 214 -8.09 12.20 13.17
CA GLU A 214 -9.23 12.94 13.74
C GLU A 214 -9.96 13.77 12.66
N ALA A 215 -9.21 14.38 11.73
CA ALA A 215 -9.77 15.08 10.60
C ALA A 215 -10.60 14.17 9.68
N LYS A 216 -10.14 12.93 9.44
CA LYS A 216 -10.91 11.93 8.69
C LYS A 216 -12.17 11.50 9.44
N ASP A 217 -12.04 11.22 10.72
CA ASP A 217 -13.13 10.70 11.56
C ASP A 217 -14.24 11.75 11.77
N SER A 218 -13.89 13.03 11.65
CA SER A 218 -14.84 14.16 11.75
C SER A 218 -15.60 14.45 10.45
N ARG A 219 -15.38 13.69 9.37
CA ARG A 219 -16.03 13.92 8.07
C ARG A 219 -17.50 13.50 8.11
N THR A 220 -18.37 14.35 7.59
CA THR A 220 -19.80 14.04 7.39
C THR A 220 -20.12 13.92 5.91
N PHE A 221 -20.01 15.02 5.15
CA PHE A 221 -20.36 15.06 3.73
C PHE A 221 -19.24 15.71 2.89
N PRO A 222 -18.95 15.19 1.68
CA PRO A 222 -18.00 15.80 0.75
C PRO A 222 -18.56 17.12 0.13
N PRO A 223 -17.71 18.01 -0.40
CA PRO A 223 -16.25 17.91 -0.50
C PRO A 223 -15.54 18.22 0.82
N TYR A 224 -14.54 17.40 1.14
CA TYR A 224 -13.74 17.59 2.35
C TYR A 224 -12.70 18.68 2.14
N LYS A 225 -12.65 19.67 3.03
CA LYS A 225 -11.66 20.77 3.02
C LYS A 225 -10.77 20.75 4.26
N ASP A 226 -10.58 19.58 4.84
CA ASP A 226 -9.79 19.35 6.06
C ASP A 226 -8.28 19.24 5.81
N VAL A 227 -7.53 19.19 6.90
CA VAL A 227 -6.06 19.12 6.90
C VAL A 227 -5.52 17.84 6.25
N LEU A 228 -6.23 16.71 6.35
CA LEU A 228 -5.86 15.48 5.65
C LEU A 228 -6.01 15.65 4.14
N ARG A 229 -7.09 16.29 3.68
CA ARG A 229 -7.26 16.59 2.26
C ARG A 229 -6.16 17.52 1.75
N GLN A 230 -5.86 18.59 2.48
CA GLN A 230 -4.80 19.52 2.08
C GLN A 230 -3.44 18.81 1.98
N THR A 231 -3.10 18.01 3.00
CA THR A 231 -1.86 17.21 3.02
C THR A 231 -1.82 16.22 1.86
N ALA A 232 -2.95 15.57 1.54
CA ALA A 232 -3.04 14.62 0.42
C ALA A 232 -2.87 15.32 -0.93
N LEU A 233 -3.51 16.49 -1.14
CA LEU A 233 -3.36 17.27 -2.37
C LEU A 233 -1.91 17.73 -2.58
N PHE A 234 -1.24 18.20 -1.53
CA PHE A 234 0.18 18.57 -1.60
C PHE A 234 1.06 17.40 -2.04
N ASN A 235 0.89 16.23 -1.42
CA ASN A 235 1.65 15.05 -1.77
C ASN A 235 1.28 14.48 -3.14
N MET A 236 0.03 14.64 -3.58
CA MET A 236 -0.41 14.24 -4.91
C MET A 236 0.24 15.08 -6.00
N GLU A 237 0.44 16.39 -5.79
CA GLU A 237 1.16 17.23 -6.75
C GLU A 237 2.65 16.86 -6.80
N LYS A 238 3.29 16.63 -5.65
CA LYS A 238 4.64 16.07 -5.60
C LYS A 238 4.75 14.74 -6.33
N LEU A 239 3.75 13.86 -6.16
CA LEU A 239 3.70 12.55 -6.79
C LEU A 239 3.49 12.65 -8.30
N LYS A 240 2.73 13.64 -8.77
CA LYS A 240 2.57 13.88 -10.20
C LYS A 240 3.92 14.22 -10.86
N GLU A 241 4.67 15.16 -10.28
CA GLU A 241 5.95 15.59 -10.84
C GLU A 241 7.05 14.52 -10.72
N ASN A 242 7.16 13.87 -9.56
CA ASN A 242 8.27 12.96 -9.26
C ASN A 242 7.92 11.47 -9.46
N GLY A 243 6.64 11.19 -9.68
CA GLY A 243 6.10 9.86 -9.91
C GLY A 243 5.58 9.73 -11.34
N ASP A 244 4.40 10.31 -11.63
CA ASP A 244 3.70 10.15 -12.92
C ASP A 244 4.60 10.55 -14.09
N HIS A 245 5.16 11.76 -14.05
CA HIS A 245 6.00 12.30 -15.13
C HIS A 245 7.31 11.52 -15.33
N VAL A 246 7.70 10.68 -14.37
CA VAL A 246 8.87 9.79 -14.47
C VAL A 246 8.46 8.44 -15.03
N VAL A 247 7.46 7.78 -14.43
CA VAL A 247 7.10 6.40 -14.76
C VAL A 247 6.30 6.27 -16.07
N LEU A 248 5.40 7.21 -16.34
CA LEU A 248 4.48 7.14 -17.46
C LEU A 248 5.20 7.15 -18.83
N PRO A 249 6.03 8.15 -19.17
CA PRO A 249 6.69 8.18 -20.48
C PRO A 249 7.61 6.98 -20.72
N GLN A 250 8.27 6.47 -19.68
CA GLN A 250 9.17 5.32 -19.80
C GLN A 250 8.39 4.01 -19.97
N THR A 251 7.28 3.85 -19.24
CA THR A 251 6.43 2.66 -19.41
C THR A 251 5.80 2.65 -20.80
N VAL A 252 5.31 3.80 -21.28
CA VAL A 252 4.76 3.94 -22.64
C VAL A 252 5.81 3.63 -23.71
N ALA A 253 7.04 4.12 -23.56
CA ALA A 253 8.14 3.79 -24.46
C ALA A 253 8.47 2.30 -24.50
N ASN A 254 8.61 1.65 -23.35
CA ASN A 254 8.90 0.22 -23.29
C ASN A 254 7.72 -0.63 -23.79
N PHE A 255 6.47 -0.19 -23.57
CA PHE A 255 5.28 -0.81 -24.16
C PHE A 255 5.26 -0.67 -25.68
N ALA A 256 5.49 0.54 -26.18
CA ALA A 256 5.62 0.82 -27.60
C ALA A 256 6.74 -0.01 -28.25
N ALA A 257 7.85 -0.24 -27.54
CA ALA A 257 8.95 -1.10 -27.97
C ALA A 257 8.64 -2.61 -27.94
N GLY A 258 7.43 -3.02 -27.51
CA GLY A 258 7.03 -4.43 -27.41
C GLY A 258 7.72 -5.18 -26.27
N ARG A 259 8.20 -4.48 -25.24
CA ARG A 259 8.98 -5.08 -24.14
C ARG A 259 8.12 -5.66 -23.02
N TYR A 260 6.80 -5.54 -23.12
CA TYR A 260 5.88 -6.16 -22.18
C TYR A 260 5.07 -7.26 -22.86
N GLY A 261 4.85 -8.34 -22.14
CA GLY A 261 4.03 -9.46 -22.58
C GLY A 261 3.61 -10.35 -21.44
N GLU A 262 2.95 -11.44 -21.78
CA GLU A 262 2.47 -12.43 -20.83
C GLU A 262 2.90 -13.83 -21.25
N ASN A 263 3.16 -14.67 -20.26
CA ASN A 263 3.40 -16.10 -20.50
C ASN A 263 2.08 -16.89 -20.49
N LYS A 264 2.14 -18.20 -20.76
CA LYS A 264 0.98 -19.11 -20.75
C LYS A 264 0.20 -19.18 -19.42
N LYS A 265 0.75 -18.64 -18.32
CA LYS A 265 0.10 -18.56 -17.01
C LYS A 265 -0.49 -17.16 -16.72
N ALA A 266 -0.58 -16.30 -17.73
CA ALA A 266 -0.97 -14.89 -17.60
C ALA A 266 -0.07 -14.10 -16.62
N GLU A 267 1.20 -14.49 -16.49
CA GLU A 267 2.16 -13.76 -15.66
C GLU A 267 2.89 -12.72 -16.51
N LEU A 268 3.00 -11.50 -15.97
CA LEU A 268 3.70 -10.40 -16.60
C LEU A 268 5.17 -10.76 -16.86
N CYS A 269 5.60 -10.53 -18.10
CA CYS A 269 6.95 -10.73 -18.57
C CYS A 269 7.50 -9.42 -19.17
N PHE A 270 8.79 -9.18 -18.95
CA PHE A 270 9.51 -8.04 -19.49
C PHE A 270 10.69 -8.50 -20.35
N LEU A 271 10.87 -7.89 -21.53
CA LEU A 271 11.97 -8.15 -22.44
C LEU A 271 13.17 -7.25 -22.08
N ASN A 272 14.27 -7.84 -21.62
CA ASN A 272 15.48 -7.09 -21.31
C ASN A 272 16.24 -6.64 -22.58
N ASP A 273 17.27 -5.80 -22.41
CA ASP A 273 18.06 -5.28 -23.53
C ASP A 273 18.86 -6.37 -24.26
N SER A 274 19.05 -7.54 -23.64
CA SER A 274 19.67 -8.70 -24.27
C SER A 274 18.68 -9.54 -25.10
N GLY A 275 17.42 -9.09 -25.24
CA GLY A 275 16.38 -9.81 -25.98
C GLY A 275 15.84 -11.05 -25.26
N VAL A 276 16.02 -11.14 -23.94
CA VAL A 276 15.55 -12.26 -23.13
C VAL A 276 14.32 -11.85 -22.32
N TRP A 277 13.24 -12.60 -22.48
CA TRP A 277 12.04 -12.47 -21.65
C TRP A 277 12.29 -12.98 -20.23
N GLN A 278 11.87 -12.19 -19.24
CA GLN A 278 11.91 -12.57 -17.84
C GLN A 278 10.55 -12.30 -17.17
N LYS A 279 10.12 -13.21 -16.29
CA LYS A 279 8.94 -13.00 -15.44
C LYS A 279 9.23 -11.88 -14.45
N VAL A 280 8.31 -10.91 -14.35
CA VAL A 280 8.39 -9.79 -13.41
C VAL A 280 7.07 -9.59 -12.70
N LYS A 281 7.10 -8.97 -11.51
CA LYS A 281 5.89 -8.43 -10.89
C LYS A 281 5.54 -7.07 -11.48
N THR A 282 6.57 -6.26 -11.72
CA THR A 282 6.49 -4.93 -12.35
C THR A 282 7.91 -4.48 -12.74
N VAL A 283 8.05 -3.29 -13.34
CA VAL A 283 9.33 -2.64 -13.62
C VAL A 283 9.40 -1.31 -12.87
N GLU A 284 10.44 -1.10 -12.05
CA GLU A 284 10.67 0.20 -11.42
C GLU A 284 11.43 1.12 -12.38
N TYR A 285 10.96 2.35 -12.52
CA TYR A 285 11.60 3.38 -13.31
C TYR A 285 12.18 4.47 -12.40
N HIS A 286 13.48 4.68 -12.55
CA HIS A 286 14.20 5.76 -11.89
C HIS A 286 14.21 7.03 -12.76
N SER A 287 14.61 8.15 -12.18
CA SER A 287 14.71 9.43 -12.90
C SER A 287 15.73 9.42 -14.05
N ASP A 288 16.70 8.50 -14.01
CA ASP A 288 17.67 8.27 -15.07
C ASP A 288 17.13 7.41 -16.24
N LYS A 289 15.84 7.06 -16.20
CA LYS A 289 15.13 6.25 -17.20
C LYS A 289 15.50 4.77 -17.23
N THR A 290 16.34 4.29 -16.31
CA THR A 290 16.76 2.88 -16.29
C THR A 290 15.59 1.99 -15.83
N PRO A 291 15.14 1.01 -16.65
CA PRO A 291 14.15 0.03 -16.20
C PRO A 291 14.81 -0.96 -15.23
N VAL A 292 14.23 -1.14 -14.06
CA VAL A 292 14.66 -2.12 -13.06
C VAL A 292 13.55 -3.18 -12.89
N PRO A 293 13.66 -4.32 -13.57
CA PRO A 293 12.73 -5.45 -13.43
C PRO A 293 12.66 -5.95 -11.99
N LEU A 294 11.48 -5.92 -11.38
CA LEU A 294 11.29 -6.39 -10.01
C LEU A 294 10.63 -7.76 -9.97
N GLY A 295 11.29 -8.75 -9.37
CA GLY A 295 10.72 -10.06 -9.07
C GLY A 295 10.01 -10.13 -7.71
N GLU A 296 9.34 -11.25 -7.42
CA GLU A 296 8.59 -11.49 -6.16
C GLU A 296 9.46 -11.35 -4.88
N LYS A 297 10.77 -11.59 -4.97
CA LYS A 297 11.70 -11.61 -3.83
C LYS A 297 11.87 -10.25 -3.11
N VAL A 298 11.46 -9.13 -3.71
CA VAL A 298 11.57 -7.79 -3.10
C VAL A 298 10.66 -7.62 -1.88
N GLN A 299 9.58 -8.41 -1.75
CA GLN A 299 8.71 -8.41 -0.55
C GLN A 299 9.44 -8.82 0.74
N ALA A 300 10.50 -9.63 0.66
CA ALA A 300 11.31 -9.99 1.83
C ALA A 300 12.01 -8.76 2.45
N LYS A 301 12.48 -7.83 1.62
CA LYS A 301 13.04 -6.54 2.08
C LYS A 301 11.96 -5.65 2.70
N ALA A 302 10.73 -5.66 2.17
CA ALA A 302 9.61 -4.91 2.75
C ALA A 302 9.18 -5.46 4.13
N LYS A 303 9.15 -6.80 4.31
CA LYS A 303 8.91 -7.45 5.61
C LYS A 303 10.02 -7.12 6.62
N ALA A 304 11.29 -7.18 6.20
CA ALA A 304 12.42 -6.73 7.03
C ALA A 304 12.29 -5.25 7.41
N GLY A 305 11.83 -4.41 6.48
CA GLY A 305 11.51 -3.00 6.73
C GLY A 305 10.40 -2.81 7.78
N LYS A 306 9.31 -3.59 7.74
CA LYS A 306 8.24 -3.56 8.77
C LYS A 306 8.76 -3.97 10.15
N PHE A 307 9.60 -4.99 10.24
CA PHE A 307 10.20 -5.40 11.52
C PHE A 307 11.14 -4.32 12.09
N ILE A 308 12.01 -3.74 11.26
CA ILE A 308 12.88 -2.62 11.67
C ILE A 308 12.04 -1.42 12.12
N ARG A 309 10.91 -1.13 11.46
CA ARG A 309 9.98 -0.06 11.88
C ARG A 309 9.36 -0.35 13.25
N PHE A 310 8.91 -1.57 13.50
CA PHE A 310 8.40 -1.99 14.81
C PHE A 310 9.47 -1.81 15.91
N CYS A 311 10.70 -2.27 15.68
CA CYS A 311 11.79 -2.08 16.63
C CYS A 311 12.09 -0.59 16.89
N LYS A 312 12.08 0.26 15.86
CA LYS A 312 12.27 1.72 16.00
C LYS A 312 11.13 2.39 16.76
N TYR A 313 9.88 1.95 16.53
CA TYR A 313 8.72 2.44 17.27
C TYR A 313 8.84 2.11 18.77
N MET A 314 9.14 0.85 19.09
CA MET A 314 9.34 0.38 20.47
C MET A 314 10.49 1.13 21.14
N TYR A 315 11.64 1.26 20.47
CA TYR A 315 12.77 2.05 20.96
C TYR A 315 12.37 3.49 21.27
N THR A 316 11.65 4.15 20.35
CA THR A 316 11.24 5.55 20.52
C THR A 316 10.31 5.72 21.71
N LYS A 317 9.32 4.83 21.90
CA LYS A 317 8.42 4.84 23.06
C LYS A 317 9.16 4.58 24.37
N ILE A 318 10.17 3.71 24.36
CA ILE A 318 11.04 3.47 25.53
C ILE A 318 11.81 4.75 25.89
N VAL A 319 12.60 5.29 24.97
CA VAL A 319 13.58 6.34 25.31
C VAL A 319 12.98 7.73 25.49
N ARG A 320 11.80 7.97 24.88
CA ARG A 320 11.04 9.24 25.02
C ARG A 320 9.97 9.18 26.11
N GLY A 321 9.82 8.08 26.83
CA GLY A 321 8.89 7.99 27.95
C GLY A 321 9.13 9.09 28.98
N SER A 322 8.04 9.68 29.48
CA SER A 322 8.05 10.62 30.59
C SER A 322 8.28 9.88 31.92
N GLY A 323 9.05 10.47 32.83
CA GLY A 323 9.39 9.89 34.14
C GLY A 323 10.86 9.44 34.27
N SER A 324 11.21 8.81 35.39
CA SER A 324 12.58 8.31 35.62
C SER A 324 12.88 7.04 34.80
N PRO A 325 14.17 6.74 34.51
CA PRO A 325 14.52 5.49 33.82
C PRO A 325 13.98 4.25 34.53
N ASP A 326 14.00 4.23 35.86
CA ASP A 326 13.47 3.12 36.66
C ASP A 326 11.95 3.02 36.57
N TYR A 327 11.22 4.14 36.50
CA TYR A 327 9.76 4.14 36.28
C TYR A 327 9.39 3.51 34.94
N ILE A 328 10.13 3.85 33.87
CA ILE A 328 9.92 3.29 32.54
C ILE A 328 10.26 1.80 32.56
N ALA A 329 11.44 1.44 33.04
CA ALA A 329 11.91 0.06 33.12
C ALA A 329 10.97 -0.85 33.92
N ARG A 330 10.45 -0.39 35.07
CA ARG A 330 9.44 -1.14 35.86
C ARG A 330 8.18 -1.43 35.07
N GLY A 331 7.68 -0.44 34.33
CA GLY A 331 6.49 -0.61 33.49
C GLY A 331 6.70 -1.69 32.43
N TRP A 332 7.78 -1.59 31.66
CA TRP A 332 8.12 -2.57 30.62
C TRP A 332 8.38 -3.98 31.17
N ALA A 333 9.08 -4.08 32.30
CA ALA A 333 9.32 -5.36 32.97
C ALA A 333 8.03 -5.98 33.50
N LEU A 334 7.13 -5.19 34.08
CA LEU A 334 5.81 -5.66 34.51
C LEU A 334 4.99 -6.18 33.32
N GLY A 335 5.00 -5.46 32.20
CA GLY A 335 4.34 -5.92 30.97
C GLY A 335 4.93 -7.24 30.46
N MET A 336 6.26 -7.38 30.47
CA MET A 336 6.95 -8.62 30.10
C MET A 336 6.54 -9.79 31.01
N PHE A 337 6.55 -9.58 32.33
CA PHE A 337 6.14 -10.58 33.31
C PHE A 337 4.70 -11.05 33.04
N VAL A 338 3.78 -10.10 32.87
CA VAL A 338 2.37 -10.42 32.55
C VAL A 338 2.26 -11.11 31.19
N GLY A 339 3.02 -10.69 30.19
CA GLY A 339 3.05 -11.30 28.87
C GLY A 339 3.53 -12.76 28.85
N CYS A 340 4.41 -13.12 29.78
CA CYS A 340 4.94 -14.49 29.94
C CYS A 340 4.02 -15.40 30.77
N VAL A 341 3.34 -14.86 31.79
CA VAL A 341 2.61 -15.68 32.78
C VAL A 341 1.10 -15.73 32.50
N ILE A 342 0.52 -14.61 32.04
CA ILE A 342 -0.92 -14.47 31.91
C ILE A 342 -1.37 -14.80 30.48
N PRO A 343 -2.47 -15.57 30.30
CA PRO A 343 -3.03 -15.84 28.98
C PRO A 343 -3.31 -14.56 28.18
N VAL A 344 -3.00 -14.59 26.89
CA VAL A 344 -3.02 -13.44 25.96
C VAL A 344 -4.26 -12.53 26.07
N PHE A 345 -5.44 -13.10 26.31
CA PHE A 345 -6.71 -12.38 26.37
C PHE A 345 -6.95 -11.63 27.70
N CYS A 346 -6.17 -11.89 28.76
CA CYS A 346 -6.26 -11.21 30.06
C CYS A 346 -5.12 -10.22 30.32
N GLN A 347 -4.08 -10.19 29.47
CA GLN A 347 -2.82 -9.51 29.77
C GLN A 347 -2.97 -8.00 30.01
N LEU A 348 -3.68 -7.27 29.16
CA LEU A 348 -3.83 -5.82 29.31
C LEU A 348 -4.69 -5.43 30.51
N ILE A 349 -5.73 -6.22 30.78
CA ILE A 349 -6.63 -6.05 31.94
C ILE A 349 -5.86 -6.16 33.24
N ILE A 350 -4.80 -6.97 33.28
CA ILE A 350 -3.96 -7.16 34.47
C ILE A 350 -2.75 -6.20 34.47
N ALA A 351 -2.03 -6.08 33.36
CA ALA A 351 -0.79 -5.31 33.29
C ALA A 351 -0.99 -3.80 33.55
N VAL A 352 -2.05 -3.22 32.97
CA VAL A 352 -2.28 -1.77 33.07
C VAL A 352 -2.65 -1.37 34.50
N PRO A 353 -3.61 -1.99 35.21
CA PRO A 353 -3.88 -1.69 36.61
C PRO A 353 -2.69 -1.94 37.53
N LEU A 354 -1.98 -3.07 37.35
CA LEU A 354 -0.79 -3.37 38.16
C LEU A 354 0.31 -2.31 37.99
N SER A 355 0.40 -1.65 36.82
CA SER A 355 1.38 -0.59 36.62
C SER A 355 1.18 0.61 37.55
N PHE A 356 -0.05 0.86 38.04
CA PHE A 356 -0.31 1.88 39.06
C PHE A 356 0.27 1.46 40.41
N VAL A 357 0.04 0.20 40.82
CA VAL A 357 0.53 -0.37 42.08
C VAL A 357 2.05 -0.35 42.13
N PHE A 358 2.71 -0.83 41.07
CA PHE A 358 4.17 -0.90 40.98
C PHE A 358 4.83 0.44 40.58
N ARG A 359 4.05 1.51 40.44
CA ARG A 359 4.52 2.83 40.00
C ARG A 359 5.44 2.71 38.78
N GLY A 360 4.93 2.03 37.75
CA GLY A 360 5.59 1.79 36.47
C GLY A 360 4.88 2.49 35.32
N SER A 361 5.59 2.66 34.20
CA SER A 361 4.99 3.22 32.97
C SER A 361 3.83 2.36 32.47
N LYS A 362 2.66 3.00 32.28
CA LYS A 362 1.43 2.36 31.76
C LYS A 362 1.62 1.90 30.32
N VAL A 363 2.22 2.78 29.52
CA VAL A 363 2.58 2.49 28.13
C VAL A 363 3.59 1.34 28.09
N GLY A 364 4.58 1.33 28.98
CA GLY A 364 5.52 0.22 29.10
C GLY A 364 4.85 -1.08 29.52
N ALA A 365 3.91 -1.03 30.47
CA ALA A 365 3.18 -2.21 30.93
C ALA A 365 2.29 -2.80 29.84
N ALA A 366 1.61 -1.97 29.04
CA ALA A 366 0.81 -2.45 27.91
C ALA A 366 1.69 -3.02 26.78
N LEU A 367 2.73 -2.28 26.34
CA LEU A 367 3.58 -2.71 25.23
C LEU A 367 4.50 -3.88 25.60
N GLY A 368 4.85 -4.03 26.88
CA GLY A 368 5.63 -5.16 27.38
C GLY A 368 4.92 -6.50 27.24
N THR A 369 3.58 -6.54 27.18
CA THR A 369 2.84 -7.80 27.02
C THR A 369 2.95 -8.38 25.61
N PHE A 370 3.40 -7.58 24.62
CA PHE A 370 3.44 -7.97 23.21
C PHE A 370 4.47 -9.05 22.88
N ILE A 371 5.23 -9.51 23.87
CA ILE A 371 6.01 -10.75 23.76
C ILE A 371 5.13 -11.93 23.33
N THR A 372 3.87 -11.93 23.77
CA THR A 372 2.89 -12.98 23.47
C THR A 372 1.66 -12.36 22.82
N THR A 373 1.61 -12.44 21.50
CA THR A 373 0.48 -12.10 20.61
C THR A 373 -0.03 -13.36 19.93
N PRO A 374 -1.25 -13.41 19.36
CA PRO A 374 -1.77 -14.64 18.75
C PRO A 374 -0.79 -15.34 17.76
N PRO A 375 -0.04 -14.61 16.90
CA PRO A 375 0.95 -15.24 16.02
C PRO A 375 2.19 -15.78 16.76
N THR A 376 2.65 -15.11 17.81
CA THR A 376 3.85 -15.53 18.57
C THR A 376 3.53 -16.60 19.60
N ALA A 377 2.29 -16.62 20.11
CA ALA A 377 1.75 -17.64 21.02
C ALA A 377 1.83 -19.05 20.42
N ILE A 378 1.63 -19.19 19.10
CA ILE A 378 1.78 -20.45 18.36
C ILE A 378 3.16 -21.09 18.57
N PHE A 379 4.19 -20.27 18.78
CA PHE A 379 5.56 -20.74 19.03
C PHE A 379 5.91 -20.77 20.53
N ILE A 380 5.47 -19.77 21.30
CA ILE A 380 5.83 -19.62 22.71
C ILE A 380 5.12 -20.66 23.58
N TYR A 381 3.81 -20.86 23.42
CA TYR A 381 3.03 -21.71 24.33
C TYR A 381 3.39 -23.19 24.25
N PRO A 382 3.69 -23.80 23.08
CA PRO A 382 4.19 -25.18 23.06
C PRO A 382 5.49 -25.35 23.85
N VAL A 383 6.44 -24.42 23.70
CA VAL A 383 7.71 -24.45 24.45
C VAL A 383 7.46 -24.24 25.95
N GLN A 384 6.60 -23.28 26.29
CA GLN A 384 6.21 -22.98 27.66
C GLN A 384 5.59 -24.19 28.35
N ILE A 385 4.61 -24.84 27.71
CA ILE A 385 3.95 -26.04 28.26
C ILE A 385 4.93 -27.20 28.34
N TRP A 386 5.77 -27.41 27.35
CA TRP A 386 6.78 -28.48 27.37
C TRP A 386 7.76 -28.30 28.55
N LEU A 387 8.29 -27.09 28.74
CA LEU A 387 9.16 -26.76 29.87
C LEU A 387 8.44 -26.95 31.20
N GLY A 388 7.22 -26.42 31.32
CA GLY A 388 6.44 -26.53 32.54
C GLY A 388 6.08 -27.98 32.88
N ASN A 389 5.74 -28.79 31.88
CA ASN A 389 5.45 -30.20 32.04
C ASN A 389 6.68 -30.96 32.58
N LYS A 390 7.89 -30.60 32.13
CA LYS A 390 9.14 -31.14 32.70
C LYS A 390 9.38 -30.70 34.13
N ILE A 391 9.08 -29.44 34.48
CA ILE A 391 9.25 -28.93 35.85
C ILE A 391 8.34 -29.65 36.83
N ILE A 392 7.10 -29.94 36.44
CA ILE A 392 6.11 -30.58 37.31
C ILE A 392 6.14 -32.11 37.25
N ASN A 393 7.11 -32.71 36.55
CA ASN A 393 7.20 -34.15 36.27
C ASN A 393 5.89 -34.74 35.70
N GLY A 394 5.22 -33.99 34.83
CA GLY A 394 3.98 -34.40 34.18
C GLY A 394 4.21 -35.23 32.91
N ASP A 395 3.18 -35.94 32.48
CA ASP A 395 3.18 -36.80 31.29
C ASP A 395 2.22 -36.27 30.20
N LEU A 396 2.19 -34.94 30.02
CA LEU A 396 1.35 -34.32 29.00
C LEU A 396 1.80 -34.73 27.59
N SER A 397 0.83 -35.10 26.75
CA SER A 397 1.05 -35.32 25.32
C SER A 397 1.63 -34.06 24.65
N PRO A 398 2.54 -34.20 23.66
CA PRO A 398 3.02 -33.09 22.84
C PRO A 398 1.89 -32.29 22.16
N ASP A 399 0.72 -32.90 21.96
CA ASP A 399 -0.45 -32.26 21.36
C ASP A 399 -1.27 -31.39 22.33
N ALA A 400 -1.00 -31.44 23.63
CA ALA A 400 -1.75 -30.69 24.64
C ALA A 400 -1.72 -29.16 24.40
N ALA A 401 -0.63 -28.66 23.82
CA ALA A 401 -0.51 -27.24 23.45
C ALA A 401 -1.44 -26.83 22.31
N LYS A 402 -1.84 -27.75 21.41
CA LYS A 402 -2.75 -27.46 20.29
C LYS A 402 -4.16 -27.12 20.78
N ASN A 403 -4.64 -27.84 21.80
CA ASN A 403 -5.95 -27.58 22.41
C ASN A 403 -6.01 -26.20 23.06
N LEU A 404 -4.93 -25.80 23.74
CA LEU A 404 -4.79 -24.49 24.37
C LEU A 404 -4.70 -23.36 23.34
N LEU A 405 -3.95 -23.57 22.25
CA LEU A 405 -3.89 -22.63 21.13
C LEU A 405 -5.23 -22.47 20.41
N ALA A 406 -6.01 -23.54 20.27
CA ALA A 406 -7.33 -23.50 19.63
C ALA A 406 -8.31 -22.61 20.40
N VAL A 407 -8.33 -22.70 21.74
CA VAL A 407 -9.18 -21.84 22.57
C VAL A 407 -8.73 -20.38 22.52
N PHE A 408 -7.42 -20.12 22.56
CA PHE A 408 -6.91 -18.75 22.61
C PHE A 408 -7.00 -18.02 21.27
N ASN A 409 -6.83 -18.74 20.16
CA ASN A 409 -6.94 -18.18 18.80
C ASN A 409 -8.37 -18.21 18.25
N SER A 410 -9.34 -18.78 18.98
CA SER A 410 -10.73 -18.78 18.53
C SER A 410 -11.28 -17.36 18.48
N GLU A 411 -11.82 -16.98 17.33
CA GLU A 411 -12.56 -15.72 17.14
C GLU A 411 -14.04 -15.85 17.52
N THR A 412 -14.54 -17.07 17.68
CA THR A 412 -15.97 -17.35 17.95
C THR A 412 -16.31 -17.38 19.44
N LEU A 413 -15.33 -17.64 20.31
CA LEU A 413 -15.54 -17.68 21.76
C LEU A 413 -15.45 -16.28 22.38
N SER A 414 -16.43 -15.95 23.22
CA SER A 414 -16.41 -14.77 24.09
C SER A 414 -15.33 -14.88 25.17
N PHE A 415 -15.06 -13.76 25.87
CA PHE A 415 -14.07 -13.71 26.95
C PHE A 415 -14.38 -14.71 28.08
N ALA A 416 -15.64 -14.82 28.50
CA ALA A 416 -16.05 -15.73 29.57
C ALA A 416 -15.91 -17.20 29.15
N GLU A 417 -16.27 -17.52 27.91
CA GLU A 417 -16.14 -18.87 27.36
C GLU A 417 -14.67 -19.29 27.22
N LYS A 418 -13.78 -18.39 26.79
CA LYS A 418 -12.33 -18.62 26.75
C LYS A 418 -11.76 -18.92 28.14
N TRP A 419 -12.22 -18.18 29.15
CA TRP A 419 -11.79 -18.41 30.52
C TRP A 419 -12.28 -19.76 31.07
N SER A 420 -13.56 -20.09 30.86
CA SER A 420 -14.12 -21.39 31.25
C SER A 420 -13.38 -22.54 30.57
N ALA A 421 -13.24 -22.48 29.24
CA ALA A 421 -12.55 -23.51 28.47
C ALA A 421 -11.08 -23.68 28.90
N PHE A 422 -10.40 -22.60 29.29
CA PHE A 422 -9.05 -22.67 29.85
C PHE A 422 -9.02 -23.32 31.24
N ALA A 423 -9.99 -23.02 32.11
CA ALA A 423 -10.09 -23.65 33.42
C ALA A 423 -10.38 -25.16 33.32
N ASP A 424 -11.14 -25.57 32.31
CA ASP A 424 -11.57 -26.96 32.09
C ASP A 424 -10.51 -27.85 31.43
N MET A 425 -9.35 -27.28 31.02
CA MET A 425 -8.26 -27.98 30.32
C MET A 425 -7.48 -29.01 31.17
N GLY A 426 -7.89 -29.22 32.42
CA GLY A 426 -7.25 -30.12 33.37
C GLY A 426 -6.07 -29.49 34.09
N GLY A 427 -5.98 -29.73 35.40
CA GLY A 427 -5.00 -29.07 36.28
C GLY A 427 -3.53 -29.30 35.90
N ALA A 428 -3.21 -30.42 35.25
CA ALA A 428 -1.86 -30.71 34.76
C ALA A 428 -1.43 -29.76 33.63
N LEU A 429 -2.30 -29.49 32.65
CA LEU A 429 -2.01 -28.60 31.53
C LEU A 429 -1.93 -27.14 31.97
N VAL A 430 -2.88 -26.70 32.81
CA VAL A 430 -2.87 -25.36 33.41
C VAL A 430 -1.62 -25.17 34.29
N GLY A 431 -1.28 -26.17 35.11
CA GLY A 431 -0.06 -26.18 35.93
C GLY A 431 1.21 -26.08 35.10
N ALA A 432 1.32 -26.86 34.03
CA ALA A 432 2.45 -26.79 33.10
C ALA A 432 2.54 -25.42 32.41
N PHE A 433 1.41 -24.87 31.95
CA PHE A 433 1.36 -23.54 31.34
C PHE A 433 1.95 -22.47 32.28
N PHE A 434 1.48 -22.41 33.53
CA PHE A 434 1.97 -21.41 34.49
C PHE A 434 3.40 -21.69 34.97
N ALA A 435 3.79 -22.94 35.20
CA ALA A 435 5.16 -23.29 35.60
C ALA A 435 6.17 -22.87 34.53
N GLY A 436 5.89 -23.15 33.26
CA GLY A 436 6.71 -22.71 32.15
C GLY A 436 6.70 -21.19 31.96
N GLY A 437 5.54 -20.55 32.12
CA GLY A 437 5.40 -19.09 31.99
C GLY A 437 6.18 -18.35 33.07
N LEU A 438 6.18 -18.85 34.31
CA LEU A 438 6.98 -18.33 35.41
C LEU A 438 8.47 -18.48 35.17
N LEU A 439 8.92 -19.62 34.64
CA LEU A 439 10.32 -19.82 34.24
C LEU A 439 10.72 -18.81 33.15
N TRP A 440 9.88 -18.64 32.14
CA TRP A 440 10.10 -17.68 31.06
C TRP A 440 10.15 -16.24 31.59
N ALA A 441 9.25 -15.89 32.50
CA ALA A 441 9.21 -14.60 33.16
C ALA A 441 10.45 -14.33 34.03
N ALA A 442 10.95 -15.35 34.74
CA ALA A 442 12.15 -15.23 35.57
C ALA A 442 13.40 -14.84 34.77
N VAL A 443 13.48 -15.26 33.51
CA VAL A 443 14.56 -14.88 32.59
C VAL A 443 14.28 -13.55 31.89
N MET A 444 13.09 -13.40 31.30
CA MET A 444 12.78 -12.26 30.42
C MET A 444 12.53 -10.96 31.18
N THR A 445 11.99 -11.03 32.40
CA THR A 445 11.64 -9.84 33.20
C THR A 445 12.89 -9.05 33.63
N PRO A 446 13.93 -9.67 34.23
CA PRO A 446 15.16 -8.94 34.57
C PRO A 446 15.87 -8.38 33.33
N LEU A 447 15.97 -9.18 32.26
CA LEU A 447 16.58 -8.74 31.00
C LEU A 447 15.89 -7.49 30.45
N THR A 448 14.55 -7.48 30.47
CA THR A 448 13.75 -6.33 30.03
C THR A 448 13.97 -5.12 30.94
N TYR A 449 13.96 -5.31 32.27
CA TYR A 449 14.18 -4.22 33.22
C TYR A 449 15.53 -3.53 33.01
N PHE A 450 16.62 -4.30 33.05
CA PHE A 450 17.98 -3.75 32.92
C PHE A 450 18.24 -3.21 31.52
N GLY A 451 17.76 -3.90 30.48
CA GLY A 451 17.88 -3.45 29.09
C GLY A 451 17.18 -2.11 28.85
N VAL A 452 15.91 -1.99 29.26
CA VAL A 452 15.14 -0.74 29.12
C VAL A 452 15.78 0.39 29.92
N ARG A 453 16.17 0.14 31.17
CA ARG A 453 16.86 1.13 32.01
C ARG A 453 18.13 1.64 31.35
N TYR A 454 18.97 0.73 30.84
CA TYR A 454 20.20 1.06 30.13
C TYR A 454 19.93 1.92 28.89
N LEU A 455 18.97 1.54 28.05
CA LEU A 455 18.61 2.29 26.84
C LEU A 455 18.15 3.71 27.14
N VAL A 456 17.29 3.89 28.16
CA VAL A 456 16.80 5.22 28.56
C VAL A 456 17.93 6.10 29.10
N VAL A 457 18.77 5.57 30.00
CA VAL A 457 19.90 6.32 30.57
C VAL A 457 20.88 6.73 29.49
N ARG A 458 21.24 5.80 28.59
CA ARG A 458 22.16 6.07 27.49
C ARG A 458 21.61 7.15 26.56
N TYR A 459 20.34 7.06 26.17
CA TYR A 459 19.71 8.03 25.28
C TYR A 459 19.69 9.44 25.87
N ARG A 460 19.33 9.57 27.17
CA ARG A 460 19.29 10.87 27.86
C ARG A 460 20.68 11.50 27.95
N LYS A 461 21.71 10.73 28.34
CA LYS A 461 23.11 11.18 28.36
C LYS A 461 23.59 11.66 26.98
N MET A 462 23.25 10.93 25.91
CA MET A 462 23.60 11.34 24.55
C MET A 462 22.91 12.65 24.15
N ARG A 463 21.63 12.80 24.52
CA ARG A 463 20.85 14.02 24.22
C ARG A 463 21.39 15.24 24.95
N GLU A 464 21.76 15.09 26.23
CA GLU A 464 22.40 16.15 27.02
C GLU A 464 23.72 16.62 26.41
N LYS A 465 24.59 15.68 25.98
CA LYS A 465 25.84 16.00 25.29
C LYS A 465 25.61 16.76 23.98
N LEU A 466 24.62 16.35 23.19
CA LEU A 466 24.26 17.02 21.93
C LEU A 466 23.72 18.44 22.16
N PHE A 467 22.88 18.64 23.18
CA PHE A 467 22.42 19.97 23.56
C PHE A 467 23.54 20.87 24.09
N ALA A 468 24.46 20.31 24.89
CA ALA A 468 25.63 21.04 25.36
C ALA A 468 26.58 21.44 24.22
N ALA A 469 26.73 20.59 23.19
CA ALA A 469 27.51 20.91 22.00
C ALA A 469 26.86 22.01 21.15
N LYS A 470 25.52 22.00 21.00
CA LYS A 470 24.78 23.04 20.27
C LYS A 470 24.72 24.41 20.96
N LYS A 471 24.90 24.47 22.28
CA LYS A 471 25.00 25.74 23.03
C LYS A 471 26.41 26.37 22.97
N ARG A 472 27.40 25.64 22.44
CA ARG A 472 28.80 26.08 22.32
C ARG A 472 29.15 26.59 20.91
N VAL A 473 28.19 26.51 19.98
CA VAL A 473 28.19 27.14 18.65
C VAL A 473 27.21 28.29 18.72
#